data_AF-A0A378TJ19-F1
#
_entry.id   AF-A0A378TJ19-F1
#
_cell.length_a   1.000
_cell.length_b   1.000
_cell.length_c   1.000
_cell.angle_alpha   90.00
_cell.angle_beta   90.00
_cell.angle_gamma   90.00
#
_symmetry.space_group_name_H-M   'P 1'
#
loop_
_entity.id
_entity.type
_entity.pdbx_description
1 polymer ?
#
loop_
_entity_poly.entity_id
_entity_poly.type
_entity_poly.pdbx_seq_one_letter_code
_entity_poly.pdbx_strand_id
1 'polypeptide(L)'
;MRNEDSHGDALVNTDPLLVGRRDSGRAVVAGRLRGGIADGDLPAWAEPETLADLLIIVINGLSTRARDGASRAQLRRVADAVLASWPRRDDGIGERGE
;
A
#
# COMPACT_ATOMS: atom_id res chain seq x y z
N MET A 1 -28.95 -24.44 -20.05
CA MET A 1 -27.57 -24.97 -19.99
C MET A 1 -26.75 -23.98 -19.17
N ARG A 2 -25.81 -24.49 -18.36
CA ARG A 2 -25.28 -23.92 -17.11
C ARG A 2 -24.68 -22.51 -17.18
N ASN A 3 -24.86 -21.84 -16.04
CA ASN A 3 -24.28 -20.59 -15.58
C ASN A 3 -22.95 -20.92 -14.87
N GLU A 4 -21.82 -20.34 -15.30
CA GLU A 4 -20.49 -20.45 -14.66
C GLU A 4 -19.77 -19.10 -14.90
N ASP A 5 -20.01 -18.12 -14.03
CA ASP A 5 -19.15 -17.76 -12.88
C ASP A 5 -17.83 -17.10 -13.29
N SER A 6 -17.76 -15.77 -13.25
CA SER A 6 -17.29 -15.03 -12.06
C SER A 6 -15.92 -15.52 -11.53
N HIS A 7 -14.90 -15.44 -12.39
CA HIS A 7 -13.53 -15.17 -11.96
C HIS A 7 -13.20 -13.73 -12.41
N GLY A 8 -13.90 -12.73 -11.87
CA GLY A 8 -13.54 -12.27 -10.54
C GLY A 8 -12.28 -11.43 -10.64
N ASP A 9 -12.39 -10.32 -11.38
CA ASP A 9 -12.15 -9.00 -10.80
C ASP A 9 -10.85 -8.86 -10.02
N ALA A 10 -9.80 -9.50 -10.52
CA ALA A 10 -8.47 -9.40 -9.96
C ALA A 10 -7.91 -8.04 -10.39
N LEU A 11 -8.47 -6.98 -9.79
CA LEU A 11 -7.90 -5.70 -9.45
C LEU A 11 -6.88 -5.15 -10.46
N VAL A 12 -7.37 -4.78 -11.65
CA VAL A 12 -7.13 -3.55 -12.46
C VAL A 12 -5.77 -2.81 -12.35
N ASN A 13 -4.68 -3.47 -11.95
CA ASN A 13 -3.39 -2.80 -11.66
C ASN A 13 -2.18 -3.49 -12.31
N THR A 14 -2.42 -4.41 -13.25
CA THR A 14 -1.34 -5.13 -13.95
C THR A 14 -1.40 -4.94 -15.47
N ASP A 15 -2.49 -4.40 -16.02
CA ASP A 15 -2.62 -4.16 -17.46
C ASP A 15 -1.83 -2.90 -17.90
N PRO A 16 -0.99 -2.97 -18.96
CA PRO A 16 -0.26 -1.82 -19.49
C PRO A 16 -1.14 -0.74 -20.14
N LEU A 17 -2.42 -1.03 -20.43
CA LEU A 17 -3.36 -0.05 -21.00
C LEU A 17 -3.92 0.98 -19.99
N LEU A 18 -3.51 0.90 -18.70
CA LEU A 18 -4.07 1.69 -17.59
C LEU A 18 -3.04 2.58 -16.86
N VAL A 19 -1.96 3.00 -17.53
CA VAL A 19 -0.95 3.92 -16.95
C VAL A 19 -1.58 5.15 -16.29
N GLY A 20 -2.56 5.79 -16.94
CA GLY A 20 -3.25 6.97 -16.38
C GLY A 20 -4.07 6.72 -15.10
N ARG A 21 -4.48 5.46 -14.84
CA ARG A 21 -5.23 5.09 -13.64
C ARG A 21 -4.30 4.78 -12.46
N ARG A 22 -3.07 4.31 -12.75
CA ARG A 22 -1.99 4.17 -11.75
C ARG A 22 -1.50 5.54 -11.28
N ASP A 23 -1.38 6.51 -12.20
CA ASP A 23 -1.05 7.90 -11.85
C ASP A 23 -2.09 8.55 -10.94
N SER A 24 -3.37 8.33 -11.24
CA SER A 24 -4.48 8.83 -10.41
C SER A 24 -4.50 8.20 -9.01
N GLY A 25 -4.28 6.89 -8.92
CA GLY A 25 -4.21 6.18 -7.64
C GLY A 25 -3.02 6.61 -6.78
N ARG A 26 -1.83 6.76 -7.39
CA ARG A 26 -0.63 7.28 -6.70
C ARG A 26 -0.88 8.68 -6.17
N ALA A 27 -1.43 9.59 -6.97
CA ALA A 27 -1.68 10.97 -6.55
C ALA A 27 -2.62 11.06 -5.34
N VAL A 28 -3.68 10.24 -5.30
CA VAL A 28 -4.59 10.16 -4.14
C VAL A 28 -3.87 9.68 -2.88
N VAL A 29 -3.04 8.62 -3.01
CA VAL A 29 -2.27 8.09 -1.88
C VAL A 29 -1.25 9.12 -1.38
N ALA A 30 -0.47 9.72 -2.29
CA ALA A 30 0.49 10.75 -1.94
C ALA A 30 -0.17 11.98 -1.29
N GLY A 31 -1.36 12.38 -1.76
CA GLY A 31 -2.15 13.45 -1.14
C GLY A 31 -2.52 13.14 0.31
N ARG A 32 -2.96 11.91 0.60
CA ARG A 32 -3.24 11.47 1.98
C ARG A 32 -1.99 11.43 2.85
N LEU A 33 -0.87 10.98 2.31
CA LEU A 33 0.39 10.91 3.05
C LEU A 33 0.91 12.31 3.40
N ARG A 34 0.76 13.30 2.50
CA ARG A 34 1.03 14.71 2.82
C ARG A 34 0.14 15.23 3.96
N GLY A 35 -1.15 14.88 3.95
CA GLY A 35 -2.06 15.18 5.05
C GLY A 35 -1.57 14.56 6.37
N GLY A 36 -1.17 13.29 6.34
CA GLY A 36 -0.58 12.61 7.48
C GLY A 36 0.70 13.26 8.00
N ILE A 37 1.55 13.85 7.15
CA ILE A 37 2.69 14.65 7.63
C ILE A 37 2.22 15.93 8.32
N ALA A 38 1.24 16.63 7.74
CA ALA A 38 0.69 17.86 8.32
C ALA A 38 0.00 17.62 9.68
N ASP A 39 -0.70 16.51 9.81
CA ASP A 39 -1.34 16.04 11.05
C ASP A 39 -0.32 15.39 12.02
N GLY A 40 0.94 15.31 11.57
CA GLY A 40 2.07 14.74 12.28
C GLY A 40 2.05 13.21 12.36
N ASP A 41 1.11 12.50 11.75
CA ASP A 41 1.00 11.02 11.73
C ASP A 41 2.23 10.33 11.15
N LEU A 42 2.96 11.04 10.30
CA LEU A 42 4.22 10.62 9.70
C LEU A 42 5.34 11.59 10.06
N PRO A 43 6.59 11.13 10.11
CA PRO A 43 7.74 12.01 10.26
C PRO A 43 7.77 13.09 9.19
N ALA A 44 8.24 14.29 9.55
CA ALA A 44 8.37 15.41 8.61
C ALA A 44 9.35 15.14 7.45
N TRP A 45 10.28 14.19 7.63
CA TRP A 45 11.23 13.75 6.61
C TRP A 45 10.67 12.64 5.70
N ALA A 46 9.46 12.14 5.96
CA ALA A 46 8.86 11.10 5.14
C ALA A 46 8.59 11.64 3.72
N GLU A 47 8.98 10.88 2.69
CA GLU A 47 8.78 11.25 1.28
C GLU A 47 7.44 10.67 0.77
N PRO A 48 6.36 11.48 0.65
CA PRO A 48 5.02 10.96 0.38
C PRO A 48 4.89 10.24 -0.96
N GLU A 49 5.62 10.71 -1.97
CA GLU A 49 5.60 10.12 -3.31
C GLU A 49 6.26 8.74 -3.31
N THR A 50 7.44 8.61 -2.69
CA THR A 50 8.14 7.32 -2.56
C THR A 50 7.31 6.31 -1.78
N LEU A 51 6.66 6.75 -0.70
CA LEU A 51 5.77 5.90 0.09
C LEU A 51 4.51 5.50 -0.68
N ALA A 52 3.96 6.40 -1.50
CA ALA A 52 2.85 6.07 -2.39
C ALA A 52 3.24 5.02 -3.42
N ASP A 53 4.41 5.16 -4.04
CA ASP A 53 4.94 4.18 -5.00
C ASP A 53 5.15 2.81 -4.35
N LEU A 54 5.75 2.77 -3.15
CA LEU A 54 5.92 1.53 -2.38
C LEU A 54 4.57 0.83 -2.15
N LEU A 55 3.55 1.55 -1.72
CA LEU A 55 2.22 0.98 -1.48
C LEU A 55 1.59 0.44 -2.77
N ILE A 56 1.68 1.17 -3.88
CA ILE A 56 1.15 0.71 -5.17
C ILE A 56 1.88 -0.57 -5.62
N ILE A 57 3.21 -0.62 -5.51
CA ILE A 57 4.01 -1.81 -5.83
C ILE A 57 3.57 -3.01 -4.98
N VAL A 58 3.39 -2.81 -3.67
CA VAL A 58 2.98 -3.86 -2.74
C VAL A 58 1.56 -4.36 -3.06
N ILE A 59 0.60 -3.47 -3.25
CA ILE A 59 -0.78 -3.83 -3.62
C ILE A 59 -0.81 -4.64 -4.91
N ASN A 60 0.04 -4.27 -5.88
CA ASN A 60 0.15 -4.96 -7.16
C ASN A 60 0.75 -6.35 -6.99
N GLY A 61 1.86 -6.46 -6.25
CA GLY A 61 2.49 -7.75 -5.97
C GLY A 61 1.59 -8.69 -5.15
N LEU A 62 0.81 -8.15 -4.21
CA LEU A 62 -0.19 -8.92 -3.46
C LEU A 62 -1.32 -9.42 -4.36
N SER A 63 -1.83 -8.57 -5.27
CA SER A 63 -2.87 -8.94 -6.22
C SER A 63 -2.39 -10.03 -7.18
N THR A 64 -1.16 -9.93 -7.70
CA THR A 64 -0.55 -10.97 -8.52
C THR A 64 -0.44 -12.29 -7.76
N ARG A 65 0.12 -12.28 -6.54
CA ARG A 65 0.23 -13.52 -5.74
C ARG A 65 -1.11 -14.12 -5.36
N ALA A 66 -2.14 -13.31 -5.15
CA ALA A 66 -3.50 -13.81 -4.94
C ALA A 66 -4.03 -14.57 -6.16
N ARG A 67 -3.81 -14.03 -7.38
CA ARG A 67 -4.16 -14.73 -8.63
C ARG A 67 -3.39 -16.03 -8.80
N ASP A 68 -2.12 -16.05 -8.39
CA ASP A 68 -1.26 -17.25 -8.44
C ASP A 68 -1.60 -18.30 -7.36
N GLY A 69 -2.63 -18.05 -6.54
CA GLY A 69 -3.13 -19.01 -5.55
C GLY A 69 -2.51 -18.90 -4.16
N ALA A 70 -1.81 -17.81 -3.84
CA ALA A 70 -1.31 -17.59 -2.47
C ALA A 70 -2.47 -17.49 -1.47
N SER A 71 -2.32 -18.16 -0.33
CA SER A 71 -3.32 -18.10 0.73
C SER A 71 -3.44 -16.71 1.34
N ARG A 72 -4.63 -16.38 1.86
CA ARG A 72 -4.88 -15.14 2.60
C ARG A 72 -3.87 -14.92 3.74
N ALA A 73 -3.47 -15.98 4.43
CA ALA A 73 -2.48 -15.90 5.51
C ALA A 73 -1.09 -15.50 5.02
N GLN A 74 -0.65 -16.01 3.85
CA GLN A 74 0.62 -15.61 3.25
C GLN A 74 0.60 -14.15 2.82
N LEU A 75 -0.47 -13.70 2.16
CA LEU A 75 -0.62 -12.31 1.73
C LEU A 75 -0.68 -11.34 2.91
N ARG A 76 -1.40 -11.72 3.98
CA ARG A 76 -1.48 -10.95 5.22
C ARG A 76 -0.10 -10.72 5.84
N ARG A 77 0.71 -11.78 5.99
CA ARG A 77 2.06 -11.65 6.55
C ARG A 77 2.94 -10.66 5.79
N VAL A 78 2.83 -10.63 4.46
CA VAL A 78 3.57 -9.67 3.65
C VAL A 78 3.08 -8.25 3.91
N ALA A 79 1.75 -8.04 3.90
CA ALA A 79 1.18 -6.72 4.19
C ALA A 79 1.61 -6.22 5.58
N ASP A 80 1.58 -7.10 6.58
CA ASP A 80 1.99 -6.77 7.94
C ASP A 80 3.48 -6.41 8.02
N ALA A 81 4.35 -7.15 7.31
CA ALA A 81 5.78 -6.84 7.25
C ALA A 81 6.06 -5.47 6.60
N VAL A 82 5.35 -5.15 5.50
CA VAL A 82 5.47 -3.84 4.85
C VAL A 82 5.00 -2.73 5.79
N LEU A 83 3.85 -2.89 6.45
CA LEU A 83 3.34 -1.91 7.40
C LEU A 83 4.22 -1.78 8.65
N ALA A 84 4.90 -2.85 9.08
CA ALA A 84 5.87 -2.79 10.16
C ALA A 84 7.13 -1.99 9.78
N SER A 85 7.49 -1.94 8.50
CA SER A 85 8.58 -1.10 7.98
C SER A 85 8.16 0.36 7.75
N TRP A 86 6.90 0.70 7.99
CA TRP A 86 6.39 2.04 7.74
C TRP A 86 7.11 3.07 8.63
N PRO A 87 7.47 4.25 8.11
CA PRO A 87 8.03 5.31 8.94
C PRO A 87 6.98 5.74 9.96
N ARG A 88 7.30 5.53 11.23
CA ARG A 88 6.48 5.98 12.35
C ARG A 88 7.03 7.30 12.84
N ARG A 89 6.17 8.14 13.41
CA ARG A 89 6.61 9.33 14.13
C ARG A 89 7.78 8.96 15.04
N ASP A 90 8.82 9.79 15.06
CA ASP A 90 9.73 9.82 16.20
C ASP A 90 8.92 10.39 17.36
N ASP A 91 8.28 9.51 18.11
CA ASP A 91 7.82 9.86 19.44
C ASP A 91 9.07 10.05 20.28
N GLY A 92 9.42 11.30 20.57
CA GLY A 92 10.52 11.68 21.47
C GLY A 92 10.34 11.21 22.92
N ILE A 93 9.83 9.99 23.14
CA ILE A 93 9.81 9.26 24.40
C ILE A 93 11.09 8.45 24.55
N GLY A 94 12.21 9.14 24.40
CA GLY A 94 13.55 8.64 24.69
C GLY A 94 14.20 9.28 25.90
N GLU A 95 13.60 10.28 26.57
CA GLU A 95 14.17 10.87 27.79
C GLU A 95 13.07 11.34 28.76
N ARG A 96 12.67 10.47 29.68
CA ARG A 96 12.44 10.84 31.07
C ARG A 96 13.03 9.73 31.93
N GLY A 97 14.27 9.94 32.35
CA GLY A 97 14.82 9.24 33.50
C GLY A 97 14.06 9.66 34.75
N GLU A 98 13.76 8.68 35.60
CA GLU A 98 14.24 8.55 36.99
C GLU A 98 13.82 7.18 37.53
#